data_AF-A0A1V5S1H6-F1
#
_entry.id   AF-A0A1V5S1H6-F1
#
_cell.length_a   1.000
_cell.length_b   1.000
_cell.length_c   1.000
_cell.angle_alpha   90.00
_cell.angle_beta   90.00
_cell.angle_gamma   90.00
#
_symmetry.space_group_name_H-M   'P 1'
#
loop_
_entity.id
_entity.type
_entity.pdbx_description
1 polymer ?
#
loop_
_entity_poly.entity_id
_entity_poly.type
_entity_poly.pdbx_seq_one_letter_code
_entity_poly.pdbx_strand_id
1 'polypeptide(L)'
;MVPYFVFAVIYIPLRIIMAEYSRFSYDFTKLYTVFLGNNPNGELWFLYVLFWFSIVAILFANKKNIKFITVFALAVTLCSPLVPYAYNGISASNSLFQVFFFFLGIFTSIYYEKVRTIFKLHWFAVFTAAFIAFEILLQTTGIYVFKIFTSLFATLGVLCISSVIARSKAMQKINVEGYFSQLGQYSMDIYIFHSPVAVIMRILLFSYLEIGGAVYTILTFFISTVISYFGSKLIVRKVKLLRLLLLGMK
;
A
#
# COMPACT_ATOMS: atom_id res chain seq x y z
N MET A 1 11.03 -5.54 9.37
CA MET A 1 11.46 -4.35 10.14
C MET A 1 12.81 -3.77 9.72
N VAL A 2 13.80 -4.56 9.28
CA VAL A 2 15.11 -4.01 8.86
C VAL A 2 14.96 -2.88 7.82
N PRO A 3 14.18 -3.04 6.73
CA PRO A 3 13.94 -1.94 5.78
C PRO A 3 13.40 -0.67 6.43
N TYR A 4 12.42 -0.82 7.33
CA TYR A 4 11.78 0.31 8.01
C TYR A 4 12.81 1.19 8.74
N PHE A 5 13.71 0.56 9.51
CA PHE A 5 14.74 1.28 10.27
C PHE A 5 15.84 1.84 9.38
N VAL A 6 16.31 1.07 8.39
CA VAL A 6 17.34 1.52 7.45
C VAL A 6 16.87 2.76 6.69
N PHE A 7 15.64 2.75 6.18
CA PHE A 7 15.10 3.93 5.51
C PHE A 7 14.86 5.10 6.46
N ALA A 8 14.50 4.87 7.73
CA ALA A 8 14.45 5.96 8.71
C ALA A 8 15.81 6.67 8.81
N VAL A 9 16.89 5.91 8.95
CA VAL A 9 18.26 6.44 9.06
C VAL A 9 18.69 7.18 7.79
N ILE A 10 18.34 6.67 6.60
CA ILE A 10 18.65 7.32 5.32
C ILE A 10 17.84 8.62 5.14
N TYR A 11 16.56 8.61 5.52
CA TYR A 11 15.67 9.76 5.29
C TYR A 11 15.90 10.93 6.23
N ILE A 12 16.36 10.70 7.47
CA ILE A 12 16.66 11.79 8.41
C ILE A 12 17.63 12.82 7.81
N PRO A 13 18.84 12.46 7.36
CA PRO A 13 19.79 13.42 6.80
C PRO A 13 19.29 14.02 5.49
N LEU A 14 18.65 13.23 4.62
CA LEU A 14 18.06 13.74 3.38
C LEU A 14 17.02 14.83 3.63
N ARG A 15 16.21 14.67 4.68
CA ARG A 15 15.17 15.64 5.04
C ARG A 15 15.74 16.94 5.63
N ILE A 16 16.93 16.88 6.22
CA ILE A 16 17.67 18.05 6.70
C ILE A 16 18.25 18.81 5.52
N ILE A 17 18.93 18.11 4.61
CA ILE A 17 19.56 18.71 3.42
C ILE A 17 18.49 19.31 2.50
N MET A 18 17.37 18.62 2.32
CA MET A 18 16.26 19.05 1.46
C MET A 18 15.15 19.77 2.24
N ALA A 19 15.47 20.42 3.37
CA ALA A 19 14.48 21.09 4.20
C ALA A 19 13.66 22.14 3.41
N GLU A 20 14.28 22.84 2.47
CA GLU A 20 13.64 23.83 1.58
C GLU A 20 12.57 23.22 0.66
N TYR A 21 12.70 21.94 0.32
CA TYR A 21 11.75 21.20 -0.52
C TYR A 21 10.80 20.33 0.31
N SER A 22 10.97 20.28 1.63
CA SER A 22 10.14 19.52 2.55
C SER A 22 8.98 20.36 3.06
N ARG A 23 7.76 19.82 2.97
CA ARG A 23 6.56 20.47 3.53
C ARG A 23 6.55 20.55 5.06
N PHE A 24 7.43 19.79 5.73
CA PHE A 24 7.50 19.72 7.19
C PHE A 24 8.97 19.60 7.65
N SER A 25 9.38 20.46 8.58
CA SER A 25 10.69 20.35 9.24
C SER A 25 10.72 19.12 10.15
N TYR A 26 11.84 18.40 10.17
CA TYR A 26 12.01 17.25 11.06
C TYR A 26 12.47 17.71 12.43
N ASP A 27 11.75 17.28 13.47
CA ASP A 27 12.03 17.59 14.86
C ASP A 27 12.74 16.40 15.53
N PHE A 28 14.01 16.59 15.89
CA PHE A 28 14.84 15.56 16.53
C PHE A 28 14.35 15.12 17.90
N THR A 29 13.59 15.97 18.61
CA THR A 29 13.03 15.59 19.92
C THR A 29 12.03 14.43 19.80
N LYS A 30 11.52 14.18 18.59
CA LYS A 30 10.55 13.12 18.30
C LYS A 30 11.18 11.88 17.67
N LEU A 31 12.52 11.74 17.68
CA LEU A 31 13.20 10.59 17.08
C LEU A 31 12.76 9.25 17.69
N TYR A 32 12.45 9.23 18.99
CA TYR A 32 11.91 8.04 19.65
C TYR A 32 10.58 7.54 19.04
N THR A 33 9.81 8.43 18.41
CA THR A 33 8.53 8.07 17.78
C THR A 33 8.70 7.16 16.56
N VAL A 34 9.93 7.07 15.99
CA VAL A 34 10.27 6.09 14.95
C VAL A 34 10.07 4.66 15.45
N PHE A 35 10.35 4.36 16.72
CA PHE A 35 10.10 3.03 17.28
C PHE A 35 8.60 2.73 17.46
N LEU A 36 7.79 3.78 17.56
CA LEU A 36 6.33 3.72 17.56
C LEU A 36 5.73 3.75 16.15
N GLY A 37 6.58 3.66 15.12
CA GLY A 37 6.22 3.58 13.72
C GLY A 37 6.18 4.94 13.00
N ASN A 38 6.29 6.08 13.71
CA ASN A 38 6.28 7.41 13.11
C ASN A 38 7.60 7.70 12.38
N ASN A 39 7.67 7.31 11.12
CA ASN A 39 8.87 7.39 10.31
C ASN A 39 9.02 8.77 9.64
N PRO A 40 10.25 9.31 9.49
CA PRO A 40 10.49 10.53 8.71
C PRO A 40 9.90 10.47 7.30
N ASN A 41 9.96 9.29 6.64
CA ASN A 41 9.13 9.01 5.48
C ASN A 41 7.78 8.52 5.97
N GLY A 42 6.78 9.41 5.95
CA GLY A 42 5.44 9.13 6.44
C GLY A 42 4.90 7.82 5.91
N GLU A 43 5.02 7.54 4.61
CA GLU A 43 4.44 6.36 3.98
C GLU A 43 4.88 5.04 4.64
N LEU A 44 6.10 4.94 5.16
CA LEU A 44 6.66 3.72 5.78
C LEU A 44 5.94 3.31 7.07
N TRP A 45 5.05 4.14 7.61
CA TRP A 45 4.18 3.76 8.72
C TRP A 45 3.39 2.48 8.40
N PHE A 46 2.96 2.31 7.15
CA PHE A 46 2.16 1.16 6.75
C PHE A 46 2.98 -0.14 6.80
N LEU A 47 4.29 -0.09 6.49
CA LEU A 47 5.18 -1.24 6.65
C LEU A 47 5.33 -1.69 8.10
N TYR A 48 5.38 -0.72 9.04
CA TYR A 48 5.41 -0.99 10.47
C TYR A 48 4.12 -1.71 10.92
N VAL A 49 2.96 -1.22 10.48
CA VAL A 49 1.65 -1.80 10.81
C VAL A 49 1.51 -3.21 10.23
N LEU A 50 1.89 -3.42 8.97
CA LEU A 50 1.87 -4.74 8.33
C LEU A 50 2.74 -5.77 9.05
N PHE A 51 3.88 -5.36 9.59
CA PHE A 51 4.73 -6.24 10.38
C PHE A 51 4.01 -6.73 11.64
N TRP A 52 3.36 -5.83 12.38
CA TRP A 52 2.59 -6.21 13.57
C TRP A 52 1.39 -7.08 13.24
N PHE A 53 0.67 -6.78 12.16
CA PHE A 53 -0.41 -7.64 11.68
C PHE A 53 0.09 -9.02 11.29
N SER A 54 1.29 -9.10 10.69
CA SER A 54 1.91 -10.38 10.36
C SER A 54 2.25 -11.19 11.61
N ILE A 55 2.77 -10.56 12.67
CA ILE A 55 3.00 -11.24 13.97
C ILE A 55 1.67 -11.78 14.52
N VAL A 56 0.62 -10.95 14.58
CA VAL A 56 -0.69 -11.37 15.08
C VAL A 56 -1.24 -12.53 14.23
N ALA A 57 -1.13 -12.46 12.91
CA ALA A 57 -1.56 -13.54 12.03
C ALA A 57 -0.77 -14.83 12.27
N ILE A 58 0.55 -14.78 12.45
CA ILE A 58 1.37 -15.97 12.72
C ILE A 58 1.00 -16.61 14.05
N LEU A 59 0.72 -15.81 15.07
CA LEU A 59 0.41 -16.31 16.42
C LEU A 59 -1.03 -16.85 16.54
N PHE A 60 -1.99 -16.21 15.86
CA PHE A 60 -3.41 -16.48 16.10
C PHE A 60 -4.19 -16.98 14.89
N ALA A 61 -3.75 -16.72 13.66
CA ALA A 61 -4.54 -17.04 12.47
C ALA A 61 -4.25 -18.44 11.93
N ASN A 62 -5.30 -19.24 11.85
CA ASN A 62 -5.31 -20.61 11.35
C ASN A 62 -6.48 -20.81 10.38
N LYS A 63 -6.45 -21.89 9.57
CA LYS A 63 -7.52 -22.18 8.59
C LYS A 63 -8.92 -22.30 9.21
N LYS A 64 -9.02 -22.72 10.47
CA LYS A 64 -10.31 -22.89 11.17
C LYS A 64 -10.91 -21.57 11.68
N ASN A 65 -10.07 -20.64 12.14
CA ASN A 65 -10.52 -19.40 12.78
C ASN A 65 -10.42 -18.16 11.88
N ILE A 66 -9.75 -18.25 10.71
CA ILE A 66 -9.55 -17.10 9.82
C ILE A 66 -10.86 -16.40 9.46
N LYS A 67 -11.95 -17.14 9.24
CA LYS A 67 -13.27 -16.55 8.96
C LYS A 67 -13.73 -15.64 10.11
N PHE A 68 -13.60 -16.11 11.36
CA PHE A 68 -13.97 -15.34 12.54
C PHE A 68 -13.05 -14.14 12.73
N ILE A 69 -11.75 -14.31 12.51
CA ILE A 69 -10.76 -13.22 12.60
C ILE A 69 -11.06 -12.15 11.55
N THR A 70 -11.40 -12.51 10.30
CA THR A 70 -11.76 -11.55 9.25
C THR A 70 -13.04 -10.79 9.59
N VAL A 71 -14.05 -11.44 10.17
CA VAL A 71 -15.29 -10.77 10.62
C VAL A 71 -15.01 -9.82 11.79
N PHE A 72 -14.21 -10.26 12.76
CA PHE A 72 -13.77 -9.40 13.86
C PHE A 72 -12.96 -8.19 13.34
N ALA A 73 -12.05 -8.42 12.39
CA ALA A 73 -11.28 -7.38 11.73
C ALA A 73 -12.17 -6.36 11.01
N LEU A 74 -13.28 -6.80 10.40
CA LEU A 74 -14.28 -5.89 9.81
C LEU A 74 -14.91 -4.98 10.87
N ALA A 75 -15.30 -5.54 12.02
CA ALA A 75 -15.84 -4.74 13.13
C ALA A 75 -14.82 -3.72 13.63
N VAL A 76 -13.55 -4.11 13.78
CA VAL A 76 -12.45 -3.21 14.15
C VAL A 76 -12.26 -2.09 13.14
N THR A 77 -12.28 -2.39 11.84
CA THR A 77 -12.18 -1.38 10.77
C THR A 77 -13.38 -0.42 10.77
N LEU A 78 -14.59 -0.90 11.06
CA LEU A 78 -15.78 -0.04 11.19
C LEU A 78 -15.71 0.89 12.40
N CYS A 79 -15.09 0.43 13.50
CA CYS A 79 -14.88 1.23 14.70
C CYS A 79 -13.63 2.13 14.63
N SER A 80 -12.77 1.98 13.61
CA SER A 80 -11.55 2.78 13.48
C SER A 80 -11.75 4.31 13.53
N PRO A 81 -12.86 4.90 13.05
CA PRO A 81 -13.06 6.35 13.11
C PRO A 81 -13.29 6.88 14.53
N LEU A 82 -13.66 6.02 15.47
CA LEU A 82 -13.90 6.38 16.87
C LEU A 82 -12.60 6.58 17.66
N VAL A 83 -11.47 6.14 17.09
CA VAL A 83 -10.18 6.19 17.76
C VAL A 83 -9.49 7.51 17.42
N PRO A 84 -9.07 8.31 18.42
CA PRO A 84 -8.43 9.60 18.17
C PRO A 84 -7.08 9.44 17.49
N TYR A 85 -6.67 10.50 16.78
CA TYR A 85 -5.36 10.58 16.13
C TYR A 85 -4.27 10.71 17.20
N ALA A 86 -3.35 9.75 17.25
CA ALA A 86 -2.26 9.75 18.21
C ALA A 86 -1.06 10.61 17.76
N TYR A 87 -0.61 10.46 16.50
CA TYR A 87 0.56 11.17 15.97
C TYR A 87 0.37 11.61 14.50
N ASN A 88 1.10 12.66 14.10
CA ASN A 88 1.24 13.05 12.70
C ASN A 88 2.06 12.00 11.95
N GLY A 89 1.41 11.15 11.15
CA GLY A 89 2.05 10.09 10.35
C GLY A 89 1.65 8.68 10.78
N ILE A 90 1.32 8.46 12.06
CA ILE A 90 0.66 7.25 12.56
C ILE A 90 -0.56 7.60 13.37
N SER A 91 -1.72 7.22 12.83
CA SER A 91 -2.94 7.18 13.60
C SER A 91 -3.28 5.74 13.91
N ALA A 92 -3.60 5.47 15.18
CA ALA A 92 -4.23 4.21 15.57
C ALA A 92 -5.48 3.97 14.72
N SER A 93 -6.25 5.02 14.41
CA SER A 93 -7.38 4.95 13.47
C SER A 93 -6.97 4.44 12.07
N ASN A 94 -5.91 4.99 11.48
CA ASN A 94 -5.42 4.55 10.17
C ASN A 94 -4.89 3.11 10.20
N SER A 95 -4.27 2.71 11.30
CA SER A 95 -3.77 1.34 11.48
C SER A 95 -4.95 0.38 11.57
N LEU A 96 -5.91 0.65 12.46
CA LEU A 96 -7.11 -0.17 12.67
C LEU A 96 -7.96 -0.29 11.41
N PHE A 97 -8.03 0.77 10.61
CA PHE A 97 -8.70 0.75 9.31
C PHE A 97 -8.15 -0.36 8.38
N GLN A 98 -6.84 -0.58 8.38
CA GLN A 98 -6.18 -1.55 7.49
C GLN A 98 -6.33 -3.02 7.94
N VAL A 99 -6.77 -3.28 9.16
CA VAL A 99 -6.82 -4.64 9.76
C VAL A 99 -7.71 -5.56 8.92
N PHE A 100 -8.91 -5.11 8.56
CA PHE A 100 -9.83 -5.87 7.71
C PHE A 100 -9.20 -6.27 6.37
N PHE A 101 -8.60 -5.32 5.66
CA PHE A 101 -8.03 -5.58 4.34
C PHE A 101 -6.85 -6.56 4.39
N PHE A 102 -6.05 -6.50 5.45
CA PHE A 102 -4.96 -7.46 5.68
C PHE A 102 -5.49 -8.89 5.88
N PHE A 103 -6.44 -9.08 6.79
CA PHE A 103 -7.02 -10.41 7.05
C PHE A 103 -7.92 -10.89 5.91
N LEU A 104 -8.55 -10.00 5.16
CA LEU A 104 -9.26 -10.33 3.94
C LEU A 104 -8.28 -10.89 2.89
N GLY A 105 -7.10 -10.29 2.75
CA GLY A 105 -6.04 -10.83 1.90
C GLY A 105 -5.66 -12.26 2.27
N ILE A 106 -5.39 -12.53 3.55
CA ILE A 106 -5.09 -13.89 4.04
C ILE A 106 -6.28 -14.85 3.80
N PHE A 107 -7.50 -14.41 4.08
CA PHE A 107 -8.69 -15.22 3.81
C PHE A 107 -8.81 -15.59 2.33
N THR A 108 -8.62 -14.62 1.43
CA THR A 108 -8.70 -14.84 -0.02
C THR A 108 -7.59 -15.74 -0.54
N SER A 109 -6.38 -15.69 0.04
CA SER A 109 -5.28 -16.58 -0.37
C SER A 109 -5.54 -18.04 0.03
N ILE A 110 -6.16 -18.28 1.18
CA ILE A 110 -6.54 -19.63 1.64
C ILE A 110 -7.65 -20.23 0.77
N TYR A 111 -8.63 -19.42 0.38
CA TYR A 111 -9.80 -19.86 -0.40
C TYR A 111 -9.75 -19.44 -1.87
N TYR A 112 -8.55 -19.25 -2.41
CA TYR A 112 -8.33 -18.67 -3.74
C TYR A 112 -9.13 -19.36 -4.84
N GLU A 113 -9.19 -20.69 -4.87
CA GLU A 113 -9.95 -21.42 -5.91
C GLU A 113 -11.47 -21.17 -5.83
N LYS A 114 -12.02 -20.99 -4.63
CA LYS A 114 -13.44 -20.63 -4.47
C LYS A 114 -13.68 -19.19 -4.91
N VAL A 115 -12.80 -18.27 -4.51
CA VAL A 115 -12.84 -16.86 -4.92
C VAL A 115 -12.81 -16.74 -6.45
N ARG A 116 -11.89 -17.48 -7.10
CA ARG A 116 -11.71 -17.51 -8.55
C ARG A 116 -12.96 -17.93 -9.32
N THR A 117 -13.78 -18.81 -8.76
CA THR A 117 -15.01 -19.28 -9.42
C THR A 117 -16.19 -18.32 -9.23
N ILE A 118 -16.30 -17.69 -8.05
CA ILE A 118 -17.38 -16.77 -7.70
C ILE A 118 -17.33 -15.48 -8.53
N PHE A 119 -16.17 -14.82 -8.59
CA PHE A 119 -16.05 -13.49 -9.16
C PHE A 119 -15.93 -13.51 -10.68
N LYS A 120 -17.00 -13.17 -11.41
CA LYS A 120 -17.05 -13.08 -12.89
C LYS A 120 -16.87 -11.66 -13.41
N LEU A 121 -16.62 -11.50 -14.71
CA LEU A 121 -16.38 -10.19 -15.34
C LEU A 121 -17.55 -9.19 -15.14
N HIS A 122 -18.81 -9.63 -15.15
CA HIS A 122 -19.93 -8.71 -14.91
C HIS A 122 -19.91 -8.10 -13.50
N TRP A 123 -19.38 -8.81 -12.49
CA TRP A 123 -19.23 -8.25 -11.15
C TRP A 123 -18.21 -7.12 -11.09
N PHE A 124 -17.25 -7.09 -12.01
CA PHE A 124 -16.31 -5.98 -12.10
C PHE A 124 -17.01 -4.65 -12.41
N ALA A 125 -17.96 -4.65 -13.35
CA ALA A 125 -18.74 -3.46 -13.67
C ALA A 125 -19.57 -2.99 -12.45
N VAL A 126 -20.20 -3.93 -11.74
CA VAL A 126 -20.98 -3.64 -10.52
C VAL A 126 -20.11 -3.03 -9.43
N PHE A 127 -18.94 -3.62 -9.13
CA PHE A 127 -18.04 -3.10 -8.11
C PHE A 127 -17.41 -1.76 -8.50
N THR A 128 -17.13 -1.55 -9.79
CA THR A 128 -16.62 -0.26 -10.28
C THR A 128 -17.68 0.83 -10.15
N ALA A 129 -18.93 0.55 -10.52
CA ALA A 129 -20.04 1.48 -10.34
C ALA A 129 -20.27 1.81 -8.86
N ALA A 130 -20.24 0.80 -7.98
CA ALA A 130 -20.35 0.99 -6.54
C ALA A 130 -19.18 1.82 -5.98
N PHE A 131 -17.94 1.52 -6.38
CA PHE A 131 -16.75 2.29 -6.01
C PHE A 131 -16.91 3.78 -6.37
N ILE A 132 -17.32 4.09 -7.61
CA ILE A 132 -17.53 5.47 -8.06
C ILE A 132 -18.64 6.14 -7.25
N ALA A 133 -19.76 5.45 -7.03
CA ALA A 133 -20.88 5.99 -6.26
C ALA A 133 -20.49 6.33 -4.81
N PHE A 134 -19.79 5.42 -4.13
CA PHE A 134 -19.32 5.66 -2.76
C PHE A 134 -18.23 6.72 -2.67
N GLU A 135 -17.38 6.85 -3.69
CA GLU A 135 -16.40 7.93 -3.77
C GLU A 135 -17.06 9.30 -3.93
N ILE A 136 -18.08 9.42 -4.78
CA ILE A 136 -18.88 10.65 -4.92
C ILE A 136 -19.58 10.98 -3.58
N LEU A 137 -20.15 9.98 -2.90
CA LEU A 137 -20.77 10.16 -1.59
C LEU A 137 -19.75 10.59 -0.53
N LEU A 138 -18.55 10.02 -0.53
CA LEU A 138 -17.47 10.39 0.37
C LEU A 138 -17.07 11.86 0.16
N GLN A 139 -16.88 12.28 -1.09
CA GLN A 139 -16.47 13.66 -1.40
C GLN A 139 -17.55 14.69 -1.09
N THR A 140 -18.83 14.33 -1.26
CA THR A 140 -19.96 15.25 -1.00
C THR A 140 -20.31 15.38 0.47
N THR A 141 -20.28 14.27 1.23
CA THR A 141 -20.72 14.26 2.63
C THR A 141 -19.58 14.35 3.63
N GLY A 142 -18.35 13.99 3.25
CA GLY A 142 -17.21 13.87 4.16
C GLY A 142 -17.31 12.73 5.17
N ILE A 143 -18.33 11.87 5.09
CA ILE A 143 -18.56 10.79 6.07
C ILE A 143 -17.52 9.69 5.89
N TYR A 144 -16.69 9.47 6.91
CA TYR A 144 -15.58 8.51 6.86
C TYR A 144 -16.02 7.07 6.54
N VAL A 145 -17.22 6.65 6.96
CA VAL A 145 -17.73 5.29 6.70
C VAL A 145 -17.76 4.99 5.19
N PHE A 146 -18.04 5.98 4.34
CA PHE A 146 -18.01 5.77 2.89
C PHE A 146 -16.62 5.39 2.37
N LYS A 147 -15.54 5.86 3.01
CA LYS A 147 -14.17 5.43 2.70
C LYS A 147 -13.97 3.92 2.86
N ILE A 148 -14.63 3.31 3.86
CA ILE A 148 -14.57 1.85 4.08
C ILE A 148 -15.24 1.13 2.91
N PHE A 149 -16.43 1.58 2.49
CA PHE A 149 -17.14 1.01 1.35
C PHE A 149 -16.39 1.21 0.03
N THR A 150 -15.87 2.40 -0.23
CA THR A 150 -15.01 2.67 -1.39
C THR A 150 -13.86 1.68 -1.44
N SER A 151 -13.15 1.49 -0.32
CA SER A 151 -11.99 0.58 -0.24
C SER A 151 -12.39 -0.89 -0.40
N LEU A 152 -13.55 -1.29 0.13
CA LEU A 152 -14.12 -2.62 -0.04
C LEU A 152 -14.43 -2.91 -1.51
N PHE A 153 -15.17 -2.04 -2.19
CA PHE A 153 -15.53 -2.22 -3.59
C PHE A 153 -14.32 -2.16 -4.53
N ALA A 154 -13.33 -1.30 -4.23
CA ALA A 154 -12.05 -1.32 -4.93
C ALA A 154 -11.35 -2.67 -4.81
N THR A 155 -11.27 -3.21 -3.58
CA THR A 155 -10.64 -4.53 -3.32
C THR A 155 -11.37 -5.66 -4.05
N LEU A 156 -12.71 -5.67 -4.03
CA LEU A 156 -13.52 -6.64 -4.75
C LEU A 156 -13.35 -6.51 -6.27
N GLY A 157 -13.23 -5.29 -6.79
CA GLY A 157 -12.92 -5.02 -8.21
C GLY A 157 -11.57 -5.61 -8.63
N VAL A 158 -10.54 -5.45 -7.80
CA VAL A 158 -9.21 -6.05 -8.03
C VAL A 158 -9.28 -7.58 -8.02
N LEU A 159 -10.02 -8.18 -7.07
CA LEU A 159 -10.22 -9.63 -7.02
C LEU A 159 -10.96 -10.17 -8.26
N CYS A 160 -11.95 -9.42 -8.77
CA CYS A 160 -12.62 -9.72 -10.04
C CYS A 160 -11.65 -9.73 -11.21
N ILE A 161 -10.85 -8.67 -11.38
CA ILE A 161 -9.86 -8.58 -12.45
C ILE A 161 -8.87 -9.76 -12.34
N SER A 162 -8.33 -10.01 -11.15
CA SER A 162 -7.41 -11.11 -10.90
C SER A 162 -8.02 -12.46 -11.29
N SER A 163 -9.28 -12.70 -10.93
CA SER A 163 -10.00 -13.94 -11.26
C SER A 163 -10.31 -14.08 -12.76
N VAL A 164 -10.51 -12.98 -13.47
CA VAL A 164 -10.71 -12.96 -14.93
C VAL A 164 -9.40 -13.25 -15.65
N ILE A 165 -8.30 -12.59 -15.26
CA ILE A 165 -6.95 -12.82 -15.82
C ILE A 165 -6.58 -14.30 -15.66
N ALA A 166 -6.76 -14.86 -14.46
CA ALA A 166 -6.41 -16.25 -14.18
C ALA A 166 -7.20 -17.27 -15.01
N ARG A 167 -8.40 -16.95 -15.51
CA ARG A 167 -9.25 -17.87 -16.31
C ARG A 167 -9.17 -17.66 -17.81
N SER A 168 -8.73 -16.48 -18.26
CA SER A 168 -8.71 -16.15 -19.68
C SER A 168 -7.59 -16.89 -20.40
N LYS A 169 -7.95 -17.81 -21.32
CA LYS A 169 -7.00 -18.55 -22.17
C LYS A 169 -6.11 -17.59 -22.99
N ALA A 170 -6.66 -16.48 -23.46
CA ALA A 170 -5.91 -15.47 -24.20
C ALA A 170 -4.83 -14.80 -23.32
N MET A 171 -5.17 -14.48 -22.07
CA MET A 171 -4.23 -13.88 -21.12
C MET A 171 -3.17 -14.88 -20.64
N GLN A 172 -3.54 -16.16 -20.52
CA GLN A 172 -2.61 -17.25 -20.24
C GLN A 172 -1.59 -17.42 -21.37
N LYS A 173 -2.01 -17.33 -22.64
CA LYS A 173 -1.12 -17.42 -23.80
C LYS A 173 0.00 -16.35 -23.79
N ILE A 174 -0.31 -15.14 -23.31
CA ILE A 174 0.63 -14.01 -23.23
C ILE A 174 1.37 -13.98 -21.86
N ASN A 175 1.12 -14.98 -21.00
CA ASN A 175 1.69 -15.07 -19.65
C ASN A 175 1.47 -13.81 -18.80
N VAL A 176 0.28 -13.20 -18.91
CA VAL A 176 -0.09 -11.98 -18.16
C VAL A 176 -0.04 -12.22 -16.65
N GLU A 177 -0.45 -13.41 -16.21
CA GLU A 177 -0.33 -13.84 -14.81
C GLU A 177 1.12 -13.82 -14.32
N GLY A 178 2.08 -14.28 -15.14
CA GLY A 178 3.50 -14.23 -14.83
C GLY A 178 4.01 -12.80 -14.63
N TYR A 179 3.56 -11.84 -15.46
CA TYR A 179 3.92 -10.44 -15.31
C TYR A 179 3.34 -9.83 -14.03
N PHE A 180 2.06 -10.07 -13.72
CA PHE A 180 1.46 -9.59 -12.47
C PHE A 180 2.05 -10.25 -11.23
N SER A 181 2.39 -11.53 -11.30
CA SER A 181 3.11 -12.26 -10.25
C SER A 181 4.49 -11.64 -10.02
N GLN A 182 5.22 -11.33 -11.10
CA GLN A 182 6.49 -10.62 -11.00
C GLN A 182 6.29 -9.24 -10.36
N LEU A 183 5.36 -8.41 -10.85
CA LEU A 183 5.08 -7.10 -10.24
C LEU A 183 4.70 -7.23 -8.75
N GLY A 184 3.92 -8.25 -8.39
CA GLY A 184 3.57 -8.58 -7.00
C GLY A 184 4.81 -8.88 -6.14
N GLN A 185 5.78 -9.62 -6.67
CA GLN A 185 7.05 -9.90 -5.97
C GLN A 185 7.92 -8.65 -5.77
N TYR A 186 7.77 -7.63 -6.61
CA TYR A 186 8.48 -6.34 -6.49
C TYR A 186 7.62 -5.26 -5.81
N SER A 187 6.40 -5.57 -5.37
CA SER A 187 5.47 -4.59 -4.80
C SER A 187 6.04 -3.86 -3.58
N MET A 188 6.75 -4.57 -2.70
CA MET A 188 7.42 -3.99 -1.53
C MET A 188 8.51 -3.00 -1.96
N ASP A 189 9.35 -3.39 -2.92
CA ASP A 189 10.42 -2.56 -3.47
C ASP A 189 9.83 -1.28 -4.08
N ILE A 190 8.80 -1.43 -4.92
CA ILE A 190 8.10 -0.30 -5.55
C ILE A 190 7.54 0.63 -4.47
N TYR A 191 6.85 0.06 -3.47
CA TYR A 191 6.29 0.84 -2.38
C TYR A 191 7.35 1.62 -1.58
N ILE A 192 8.54 1.07 -1.37
CA ILE A 192 9.62 1.77 -0.67
C ILE A 192 10.26 2.86 -1.55
N PHE A 193 10.53 2.56 -2.82
CA PHE A 193 11.29 3.44 -3.71
C PHE A 193 10.44 4.46 -4.49
N HIS A 194 9.12 4.29 -4.55
CA HIS A 194 8.28 5.23 -5.32
C HIS A 194 8.27 6.63 -4.69
N SER A 195 8.26 6.74 -3.36
CA SER A 195 8.23 8.02 -2.65
C SER A 195 9.43 8.93 -2.97
N PRO A 196 10.70 8.49 -2.82
CA PRO A 196 11.84 9.34 -3.16
C PRO A 196 11.86 9.70 -4.65
N VAL A 197 11.49 8.76 -5.53
CA VAL A 197 11.40 9.03 -6.97
C VAL A 197 10.31 10.08 -7.24
N ALA A 198 9.15 9.98 -6.60
CA ALA A 198 8.05 10.91 -6.76
C ALA A 198 8.42 12.33 -6.30
N VAL A 199 9.24 12.48 -5.27
CA VAL A 199 9.78 13.78 -4.84
C VAL A 199 10.67 14.39 -5.94
N ILE A 200 11.56 13.61 -6.54
CA ILE A 200 12.40 14.07 -7.66
C ILE A 200 11.53 14.45 -8.85
N MET A 201 10.55 13.62 -9.21
CA MET A 201 9.62 13.91 -10.30
C MET A 201 8.76 15.14 -10.02
N ARG A 202 8.40 15.42 -8.76
CA ARG A 202 7.73 16.67 -8.37
C ARG A 202 8.59 17.88 -8.68
N ILE A 203 9.86 17.85 -8.30
CA ILE A 203 10.77 18.95 -8.57
C ILE A 203 10.90 19.17 -10.08
N LEU A 204 11.14 18.09 -10.85
CA LEU A 204 11.33 18.19 -12.31
C LEU A 204 10.05 18.61 -13.06
N LEU A 205 8.94 17.93 -12.84
CA LEU A 205 7.72 18.12 -13.65
C LEU A 205 6.86 19.28 -13.16
N PHE A 206 6.77 19.49 -11.85
CA PHE A 206 5.90 20.51 -11.26
C PHE A 206 6.66 21.81 -10.98
N SER A 207 7.89 21.76 -10.45
CA SER A 207 8.64 22.98 -10.12
C SER A 207 9.41 23.57 -11.30
N TYR A 208 9.97 22.74 -12.20
CA TYR A 208 10.73 23.25 -13.36
C TYR A 208 9.91 23.34 -14.65
N LEU A 209 9.06 22.34 -14.93
CA LEU A 209 8.29 22.26 -16.18
C LEU A 209 6.85 22.82 -16.05
N GLU A 210 6.43 23.22 -14.84
CA GLU A 210 5.12 23.81 -14.54
C GLU A 210 3.92 23.05 -15.12
N ILE A 211 4.01 21.71 -15.20
CA ILE A 211 2.97 20.86 -15.77
C ILE A 211 1.73 20.89 -14.88
N GLY A 212 0.55 21.02 -15.49
CA GLY A 212 -0.74 21.03 -14.79
C GLY A 212 -0.93 19.83 -13.85
N GLY A 213 -1.50 20.08 -12.67
CA GLY A 213 -1.49 19.14 -11.54
C GLY A 213 -2.02 17.73 -11.84
N ALA A 214 -3.07 17.61 -12.66
CA ALA A 214 -3.63 16.30 -13.02
C ALA A 214 -2.66 15.47 -13.88
N VAL A 215 -2.09 16.09 -14.92
CA VAL A 215 -1.13 15.45 -15.83
C VAL A 215 0.15 15.09 -15.07
N TYR A 216 0.65 16.02 -14.26
CA TYR A 216 1.79 15.82 -13.37
C TYR A 216 1.59 14.59 -12.47
N THR A 217 0.42 14.46 -11.84
CA THR A 217 0.12 13.36 -10.91
C THR A 217 0.13 12.01 -11.62
N ILE A 218 -0.51 11.93 -12.80
CA ILE A 218 -0.54 10.71 -13.62
C ILE A 218 0.87 10.31 -14.06
N LEU A 219 1.63 11.26 -14.61
CA LEU A 219 3.02 11.01 -15.05
C LEU A 219 3.90 10.56 -13.89
N THR A 220 3.81 11.24 -12.74
CA THR A 220 4.59 10.89 -11.55
C THR A 220 4.26 9.49 -11.06
N PHE A 221 3.00 9.09 -11.05
CA PHE A 221 2.59 7.75 -10.66
C PHE A 221 3.24 6.68 -11.54
N PHE A 222 3.12 6.80 -12.86
CA PHE A 222 3.67 5.80 -13.79
C PHE A 222 5.20 5.79 -13.77
N ILE A 223 5.83 6.97 -13.87
CA ILE A 223 7.30 7.09 -13.93
C ILE A 223 7.91 6.58 -12.62
N SER A 224 7.36 6.98 -11.46
CA SER A 224 7.89 6.55 -10.17
C SER A 224 7.77 5.04 -9.99
N THR A 225 6.67 4.43 -10.44
CA THR A 225 6.48 2.98 -10.39
C THR A 225 7.50 2.26 -11.29
N VAL A 226 7.66 2.71 -12.53
CA VAL A 226 8.57 2.10 -13.51
C VAL A 226 10.03 2.22 -13.06
N ILE A 227 10.47 3.42 -12.68
CA ILE A 227 11.83 3.66 -12.19
C ILE A 227 12.11 2.84 -10.94
N SER A 228 11.17 2.77 -9.99
CA SER A 228 11.33 1.97 -8.78
C SER A 228 11.47 0.49 -9.07
N TYR A 229 10.66 -0.04 -9.99
CA TYR A 229 10.73 -1.44 -10.41
C TYR A 229 12.09 -1.76 -11.06
N PHE A 230 12.52 -0.98 -12.06
CA PHE A 230 13.78 -1.23 -12.75
C PHE A 230 15.00 -0.95 -11.87
N GLY A 231 14.96 0.11 -11.08
CA GLY A 231 16.00 0.43 -10.10
C GLY A 231 16.20 -0.72 -9.11
N SER A 232 15.11 -1.30 -8.61
CA SER A 232 15.24 -2.46 -7.72
C SER A 232 15.76 -3.70 -8.46
N LYS A 233 15.19 -4.04 -9.61
CA LYS A 233 15.54 -5.23 -10.39
C LYS A 233 17.00 -5.21 -10.87
N LEU A 234 17.50 -4.06 -11.29
CA LEU A 234 18.82 -3.94 -11.91
C LEU A 234 19.93 -3.63 -10.90
N ILE A 235 19.63 -2.91 -9.82
CA ILE A 235 20.65 -2.42 -8.87
C ILE A 235 20.45 -3.06 -7.50
N VAL A 236 19.33 -2.76 -6.83
CA VAL A 236 19.13 -3.10 -5.40
C VAL A 236 19.17 -4.59 -5.17
N ARG A 237 18.42 -5.37 -5.95
CA ARG A 237 18.42 -6.83 -5.82
C ARG A 237 19.73 -7.45 -6.29
N LYS A 238 20.55 -6.83 -7.14
CA LYS A 238 21.84 -7.43 -7.54
C LYS A 238 22.90 -7.36 -6.44
N VAL A 239 22.88 -6.31 -5.63
CA VAL A 239 23.87 -6.10 -4.57
C VAL A 239 23.39 -6.72 -3.26
N LYS A 240 24.12 -7.71 -2.72
CA LYS A 240 23.74 -8.44 -1.49
C LYS A 240 23.49 -7.52 -0.30
N LEU A 241 24.32 -6.49 -0.11
CA LEU A 241 24.17 -5.53 0.98
C LEU A 241 22.88 -4.70 0.83
N LEU A 242 22.59 -4.17 -0.36
CA LEU A 242 21.37 -3.39 -0.61
C LEU A 242 20.11 -4.25 -0.49
N ARG A 243 20.17 -5.48 -1.00
CA ARG A 243 19.10 -6.48 -0.88
C ARG A 243 18.77 -6.77 0.59
N LEU A 244 19.78 -6.93 1.44
CA LEU A 244 19.59 -7.18 2.87
C LEU A 244 19.08 -5.95 3.62
N LEU A 245 19.73 -4.79 3.44
CA LEU A 245 19.43 -3.58 4.20
C LEU A 245 18.12 -2.93 3.78
N LEU A 246 17.90 -2.78 2.47
CA LEU A 246 16.76 -2.04 1.92
C LEU A 246 15.51 -2.91 1.76
N LEU A 247 15.66 -4.23 1.57
CA LEU A 247 14.53 -5.14 1.34
C LEU A 247 14.38 -6.23 2.41
N GLY A 248 15.36 -6.42 3.30
CA GLY A 248 15.32 -7.48 4.31
C GLY A 248 15.45 -8.88 3.72
N MET A 249 15.94 -9.00 2.48
CA MET A 249 16.08 -10.26 1.75
C MET A 249 17.51 -10.80 1.90
N LYS A 250 17.65 -12.12 2.12
CA LYS A 250 18.96 -12.80 2.20
C LYS A 250 19.59 -13.06 0.83
#